data_AF-A0A2K2H9W9-F1
#
_entry.id   AF-A0A2K2H9W9-F1
#
_cell.length_a   1.000
_cell.length_b   1.000
_cell.length_c   1.000
_cell.angle_alpha   90.00
_cell.angle_beta   90.00
_cell.angle_gamma   90.00
#
_symmetry.space_group_name_H-M   'P 1'
#
loop_
_entity.id
_entity.type
_entity.pdbx_description
1 polymer ?
#
loop_
_entity_poly.entity_id
_entity_poly.type
_entity_poly.pdbx_seq_one_letter_code
_entity_poly.pdbx_strand_id
1 'polypeptide(L)' 'MEASPWICHICDAKGSGESTACSRCYQVTCAAHLAHRSVYNPQSGLFELQPVCVACALNGEK' A
#
# COMPACT_ATOMS: atom_id res chain seq x y z
N MET A 1 24.53 -3.83 -4.51
CA MET A 1 23.46 -2.88 -4.10
C MET A 1 22.85 -3.42 -2.83
N GLU A 2 23.06 -2.74 -1.72
CA GLU A 2 22.51 -3.14 -0.42
C GLU A 2 21.05 -2.70 -0.40
N ALA A 3 20.11 -3.65 -0.40
CA ALA A 3 18.71 -3.30 -0.28
C ALA A 3 18.43 -2.89 1.17
N SER A 4 18.01 -1.63 1.36
CA SER A 4 17.62 -1.16 2.69
C SER A 4 16.45 -2.02 3.19
N PRO A 5 16.54 -2.57 4.41
CA PRO A 5 15.47 -3.37 4.94
C PRO A 5 14.25 -2.48 5.19
N TRP A 6 13.08 -2.98 4.85
CA TRP A 6 11.81 -2.34 5.14
C TRP A 6 11.05 -3.13 6.21
N ILE A 7 10.11 -2.46 6.88
CA ILE A 7 9.27 -3.04 7.92
C ILE A 7 7.82 -2.80 7.56
N CYS A 8 7.00 -3.85 7.56
CA CYS A 8 5.58 -3.73 7.35
C CYS A 8 4.93 -3.06 8.57
N HIS A 9 4.21 -1.97 8.37
CA HIS A 9 3.57 -1.26 9.48
C HIS A 9 2.38 -2.01 10.12
N ILE A 10 1.89 -3.10 9.49
CA ILE A 10 0.72 -3.87 9.95
C ILE A 10 1.14 -5.02 10.88
N CYS A 11 2.26 -5.68 10.58
CA CYS A 11 2.69 -6.89 11.29
C CYS A 11 4.18 -6.90 11.66
N ASP A 12 4.89 -5.80 11.43
CA ASP A 12 6.33 -5.63 11.70
C ASP A 12 7.24 -6.63 10.96
N ALA A 13 6.71 -7.36 9.98
CA ALA A 13 7.49 -8.24 9.12
C ALA A 13 8.55 -7.42 8.39
N LYS A 14 9.79 -7.89 8.47
CA LYS A 14 10.94 -7.26 7.81
C LYS A 14 11.15 -7.90 6.44
N GLY A 15 11.46 -7.09 5.45
CA GLY A 15 11.85 -7.56 4.14
C GLY A 15 13.07 -6.80 3.63
N SER A 16 13.70 -7.36 2.62
CA SER A 16 14.79 -6.73 1.88
C SER A 16 14.40 -6.66 0.40
N GLY A 17 14.83 -5.60 -0.27
CA GLY A 17 14.51 -5.37 -1.69
C GLY A 17 13.39 -4.35 -1.88
N GLU A 18 12.59 -4.56 -2.91
CA GLU A 18 11.48 -3.67 -3.26
C GLU A 18 10.39 -3.70 -2.18
N SER A 19 9.79 -2.53 -1.95
CA SER A 19 8.72 -2.34 -0.97
C SER A 19 7.65 -1.46 -1.58
N THR A 20 6.40 -1.65 -1.17
CA THR A 20 5.28 -0.82 -1.62
C THR A 20 4.70 -0.06 -0.42
N ALA A 21 4.55 1.25 -0.59
CA ALA A 21 3.87 2.11 0.38
C ALA A 21 2.37 2.17 0.07
N CYS A 22 1.56 2.26 1.12
CA CYS A 22 0.13 2.52 0.97
C CYS A 22 -0.11 3.94 0.42
N SER A 23 -0.92 4.07 -0.62
CA SER A 23 -1.29 5.36 -1.21
C SER A 23 -2.15 6.26 -0.30
N ARG A 24 -2.64 5.77 0.85
CA ARG A 24 -3.47 6.53 1.79
C ARG A 24 -2.72 6.97 3.04
N CYS A 25 -2.03 6.05 3.72
CA CYS A 25 -1.28 6.38 4.95
C CYS A 25 0.23 6.55 4.73
N TYR A 26 0.72 6.29 3.50
CA TYR A 26 2.13 6.43 3.11
C TYR A 26 3.11 5.54 3.91
N GLN A 27 2.60 4.54 4.63
CA GLN A 27 3.39 3.57 5.38
C GLN A 27 3.71 2.34 4.52
N VAL A 28 4.89 1.75 4.73
CA VAL A 28 5.34 0.55 3.99
C VAL A 28 4.57 -0.69 4.44
N THR A 29 4.16 -1.52 3.47
CA THR A 29 3.32 -2.69 3.70
C THR A 29 3.86 -3.90 2.95
N CYS A 30 3.91 -5.07 3.62
CA CYS A 30 4.29 -6.31 2.94
C CYS A 30 3.19 -6.78 1.99
N ALA A 31 3.54 -7.61 0.99
CA ALA A 31 2.60 -8.10 -0.01
C ALA A 31 1.36 -8.79 0.59
N ALA A 32 1.50 -9.48 1.73
CA ALA A 32 0.39 -10.14 2.42
C ALA A 32 -0.64 -9.15 3.02
N HIS A 33 -0.21 -7.95 3.39
CA HIS A 33 -1.07 -6.91 3.95
C HIS A 33 -1.34 -5.77 2.97
N LEU A 34 -0.84 -5.89 1.73
CA LEU A 34 -1.07 -4.95 0.65
C LEU A 34 -2.31 -5.40 -0.13
N ALA A 35 -3.27 -4.50 -0.28
CA ALA A 35 -4.45 -4.65 -1.12
C ALA A 35 -4.40 -3.60 -2.24
N HIS A 36 -5.25 -3.76 -3.27
CA HIS A 36 -5.44 -2.76 -4.31
C HIS A 36 -6.88 -2.27 -4.29
N ARG A 37 -7.09 -0.96 -4.38
CA ARG A 37 -8.41 -0.35 -4.47
C ARG A 37 -8.52 0.47 -5.74
N SER A 38 -9.65 0.32 -6.43
CA SER A 38 -10.01 1.15 -7.57
C SER A 38 -10.40 2.54 -7.05
N VAL A 39 -9.67 3.56 -7.49
CA VAL A 39 -9.92 4.97 -7.15
C VAL A 39 -10.21 5.71 -8.45
N TYR A 40 -11.29 6.48 -8.47
CA TYR A 40 -11.62 7.30 -9.64
C TYR A 40 -10.65 8.49 -9.71
N ASN A 41 -9.95 8.63 -10.83
CA ASN A 41 -9.10 9.78 -11.10
C ASN A 41 -9.86 10.80 -11.97
N PRO A 42 -10.23 11.98 -11.44
CA PRO A 42 -10.99 12.98 -12.17
C PRO A 42 -10.20 13.65 -13.30
N GLN A 43 -8.86 13.58 -13.29
CA GLN A 43 -8.03 14.17 -14.34
C GLN A 43 -8.03 13.32 -15.61
N SER A 44 -7.97 12.00 -15.46
CA SER A 44 -8.00 11.05 -16.58
C SER A 44 -9.41 10.55 -16.91
N GLY A 45 -10.36 10.70 -15.99
CA GLY A 45 -11.72 10.18 -16.11
C GLY A 45 -11.81 8.65 -15.97
N LEU A 46 -10.76 8.00 -15.47
CA LEU A 46 -10.62 6.55 -15.37
C LEU A 46 -10.49 6.10 -13.92
N PHE A 47 -10.80 4.83 -13.66
CA PHE A 47 -10.49 4.19 -12.39
C PHE A 47 -9.06 3.64 -12.43
N GLU A 48 -8.26 4.00 -11.44
CA GLU A 48 -6.89 3.53 -11.27
C GLU A 48 -6.79 2.60 -10.06
N LEU A 49 -5.97 1.56 -10.18
CA LEU A 49 -5.67 0.68 -9.05
C LEU A 49 -4.59 1.30 -8.19
N GLN A 50 -4.94 1.67 -6.96
CA GLN A 50 -3.99 2.21 -5.99
C GLN A 50 -3.64 1.14 -4.93
N PRO A 51 -2.34 0.94 -4.64
CA PRO A 51 -1.91 0.06 -3.57
C PRO A 51 -2.27 0.67 -2.21
N VAL A 52 -2.94 -0.09 -1.35
CA VAL A 52 -3.35 0.36 -0.01
C VAL A 52 -3.12 -0.75 1.01
N CYS A 53 -2.77 -0.42 2.26
CA CYS A 53 -2.67 -1.43 3.30
C CYS A 53 -4.06 -1.97 3.68
N VAL A 54 -4.12 -3.18 4.24
CA VAL A 54 -5.37 -3.84 4.65
C VAL A 54 -6.19 -2.98 5.63
N ALA A 55 -5.54 -2.24 6.54
CA ALA A 55 -6.22 -1.33 7.45
C ALA A 55 -6.92 -0.18 6.70
N CYS A 56 -6.24 0.46 5.75
CA CYS A 56 -6.83 1.51 4.90
C CYS A 56 -7.87 0.97 3.91
N ALA A 57 -7.78 -0.31 3.54
CA ALA A 57 -8.76 -0.97 2.70
C ALA A 57 -10.06 -1.29 3.47
N LEU A 58 -9.97 -1.62 4.76
CA LEU A 58 -11.13 -1.90 5.62
C LEU A 58 -11.83 -0.62 6.10
N ASN A 59 -11.09 0.46 6.33
CA ASN A 59 -11.64 1.79 6.66
C ASN A 59 -12.24 2.51 5.43
N GLY A 60 -12.78 1.76 4.48
CA GLY A 60 -13.12 2.19 3.12
C GLY A 60 -14.45 2.90 2.95
N GLU A 61 -15.22 3.16 4.02
CA GLU A 61 -16.53 3.80 3.94
C GLU A 61 -16.74 4.72 5.15
N LYS A 62 -16.56 6.02 4.95
CA LYS A 62 -17.20 7.04 5.78
C LYS A 62 -17.57 8.25 4.93
#